data_AF-A0A519LGQ4-F1
#
_entry.id   AF-A0A519LGQ4-F1
#
_cell.length_a   1.000
_cell.length_b   1.000
_cell.length_c   1.000
_cell.angle_alpha   90.00
_cell.angle_beta   90.00
_cell.angle_gamma   90.00
#
_symmetry.space_group_name_H-M   'P 1'
#
loop_
_entity.id
_entity.type
_entity.pdbx_description
1 polymer ?
#
loop_
_entity_poly.entity_id
_entity_poly.type
_entity_poly.pdbx_seq_one_letter_code
_entity_poly.pdbx_strand_id
1 'polypeptide(L)'
;MSDILNKIVAVKHEEVAAAKKRTPLDAIRADAESRVLTRDFEGALRAKIAKGQAAVIAEVKKASPSKGVLRADFIPADIAQSYADG
;
A
#
# COMPACT_ATOMS: atom_id res chain seq x y z
N MET A 1 20.79 -15.11 -5.03
CA MET A 1 19.80 -14.04 -5.24
C MET A 1 18.40 -14.65 -5.11
N SER A 2 17.89 -14.86 -3.88
CA SER A 2 16.47 -15.20 -3.59
C SER A 2 16.09 -15.30 -2.09
N ASP A 3 16.92 -14.88 -1.12
CA ASP A 3 16.59 -15.18 0.29
C ASP A 3 15.50 -14.26 0.88
N ILE A 4 15.65 -12.93 0.75
CA ILE A 4 14.74 -12.00 1.43
C ILE A 4 13.29 -12.04 0.89
N LEU A 5 13.11 -12.22 -0.42
CA LEU A 5 11.77 -12.32 -1.00
C LEU A 5 11.07 -13.61 -0.55
N ASN A 6 11.78 -14.74 -0.54
CA ASN A 6 11.24 -16.00 -0.05
C ASN A 6 10.84 -15.90 1.42
N LYS A 7 11.68 -15.24 2.25
CA LYS A 7 11.35 -14.96 3.65
C LYS A 7 10.09 -14.09 3.79
N ILE A 8 9.97 -13.02 2.99
CA ILE A 8 8.76 -12.17 2.98
C ILE A 8 7.52 -13.00 2.63
N VAL A 9 7.59 -13.81 1.57
CA VAL A 9 6.48 -14.65 1.11
C VAL A 9 6.07 -15.68 2.17
N ALA A 10 7.04 -16.38 2.78
CA ALA A 10 6.77 -17.36 3.84
C ALA A 10 6.03 -16.72 5.02
N VAL A 11 6.50 -15.57 5.50
CA VAL A 11 5.85 -14.82 6.58
C VAL A 11 4.45 -14.35 6.17
N LYS A 12 4.25 -13.89 4.93
CA LYS A 12 2.90 -13.51 4.45
C LYS A 12 1.92 -14.68 4.44
N HIS A 13 2.36 -15.90 4.10
CA HIS A 13 1.50 -17.08 4.18
C HIS A 13 1.01 -17.35 5.60
N GLU A 14 1.90 -17.26 6.59
CA GLU A 14 1.56 -17.42 8.01
C GLU A 14 0.58 -16.33 8.47
N GLU A 15 0.84 -15.07 8.12
CA GLU A 15 -0.04 -13.95 8.47
C GLU A 15 -1.43 -14.07 7.84
N VAL A 16 -1.53 -14.47 6.57
CA VAL A 16 -2.81 -14.69 5.89
C VAL A 16 -3.56 -15.85 6.53
N ALA A 17 -2.88 -16.94 6.88
CA ALA A 17 -3.50 -18.06 7.59
C ALA A 17 -4.03 -17.64 8.96
N ALA A 18 -3.27 -16.84 9.71
CA ALA A 18 -3.71 -16.27 10.99
C ALA A 18 -4.88 -15.28 10.82
N ALA A 19 -4.85 -14.43 9.80
CA ALA A 19 -5.92 -13.48 9.50
C ALA A 19 -7.24 -14.18 9.17
N LYS A 20 -7.20 -15.23 8.34
CA LYS A 20 -8.38 -16.04 7.99
C LYS A 20 -9.04 -16.71 9.20
N LYS A 21 -8.28 -17.02 10.26
CA LYS A 21 -8.82 -17.54 11.53
C LYS A 21 -9.56 -16.47 12.34
N ARG A 22 -9.18 -15.19 12.20
CA ARG A 22 -9.83 -14.06 12.89
C ARG A 22 -11.05 -13.55 12.14
N THR A 23 -10.95 -13.45 10.82
CA THR A 23 -12.03 -13.00 9.96
C THR A 23 -12.09 -13.92 8.74
N PRO A 24 -13.18 -14.69 8.59
CA PRO A 24 -13.42 -15.52 7.42
C PRO A 24 -13.39 -14.76 6.10
N LEU A 25 -13.03 -15.46 5.02
CA LEU A 25 -12.84 -14.85 3.71
C LEU A 25 -14.14 -14.27 3.12
N ASP A 26 -15.27 -14.93 3.33
CA ASP A 26 -16.60 -14.50 2.92
C ASP A 26 -17.00 -13.17 3.59
N ALA A 27 -16.72 -13.02 4.89
CA ALA A 27 -16.95 -11.78 5.61
C ALA A 27 -16.09 -10.62 5.07
N ILE A 28 -14.80 -10.86 4.79
CA ILE A 28 -13.92 -9.86 4.17
C ILE A 28 -14.40 -9.50 2.76
N ARG A 29 -14.86 -10.49 1.98
CA ARG A 29 -15.38 -10.26 0.63
C ARG A 29 -16.64 -9.39 0.67
N ALA A 30 -17.59 -9.71 1.55
CA ALA A 30 -18.81 -8.94 1.71
C ALA A 30 -18.52 -7.48 2.12
N ASP A 31 -17.58 -7.27 3.06
CA ASP A 31 -17.13 -5.90 3.41
C ASP A 31 -16.53 -5.18 2.20
N ALA A 32 -15.66 -5.85 1.43
CA ALA A 32 -15.05 -5.25 0.25
C ALA A 32 -16.08 -4.88 -0.83
N GLU A 33 -17.04 -5.76 -1.11
CA GLU A 33 -18.12 -5.54 -2.10
C GLU A 33 -19.11 -4.45 -1.65
N SER A 34 -19.25 -4.21 -0.34
CA SER A 34 -20.10 -3.14 0.19
C SER A 34 -19.52 -1.72 0.02
N ARG A 35 -18.22 -1.60 -0.32
CA ARG A 35 -17.54 -0.31 -0.44
C ARG A 35 -17.88 0.37 -1.77
N VAL A 36 -18.74 1.39 -1.69
CA VAL A 36 -19.23 2.13 -2.85
C VAL A 36 -18.32 3.28 -3.32
N LEU A 37 -17.32 3.67 -2.53
CA LEU A 37 -16.42 4.79 -2.85
C LEU A 37 -15.00 4.28 -3.06
N THR A 38 -14.63 4.06 -4.31
CA THR A 38 -13.26 3.82 -4.73
C THR A 38 -12.71 5.04 -5.47
N ARG A 39 -11.41 5.29 -5.33
CA ARG A 39 -10.71 6.31 -6.12
C ARG A 39 -10.17 5.66 -7.39
N ASP A 40 -10.33 6.32 -8.53
CA ASP A 40 -9.77 5.85 -9.79
C ASP A 40 -8.26 6.10 -9.85
N PHE A 41 -7.48 5.14 -9.36
CA PHE A 41 -6.03 5.21 -9.30
C PHE A 41 -5.40 5.34 -10.70
N GLU A 42 -5.87 4.55 -11.66
CA GLU A 42 -5.37 4.56 -13.03
C GLU A 42 -5.75 5.85 -13.74
N GLY A 43 -7.02 6.27 -13.63
CA GLY A 43 -7.51 7.51 -14.21
C GLY A 43 -6.77 8.74 -13.70
N ALA A 44 -6.42 8.80 -12.42
CA ALA A 44 -5.62 9.88 -11.85
C ALA A 44 -4.26 10.03 -12.53
N LEU A 45 -3.55 8.91 -12.77
CA LEU A 45 -2.27 8.89 -13.46
C LEU A 45 -2.43 9.30 -14.93
N ARG A 46 -3.40 8.71 -15.62
CA ARG A 46 -3.67 9.00 -17.04
C ARG A 46 -4.04 10.47 -17.25
N ALA A 47 -4.85 11.05 -16.36
CA ALA A 47 -5.26 12.45 -16.45
C ALA A 47 -4.08 13.43 -16.29
N LYS A 48 -3.09 13.10 -15.45
CA LYS A 48 -1.84 13.89 -15.33
C LYS A 48 -0.99 13.79 -16.60
N ILE A 49 -0.78 12.57 -17.10
CA ILE A 49 0.00 12.30 -18.32
C ILE A 49 -0.62 13.01 -19.53
N ALA A 50 -1.95 12.93 -19.69
CA ALA A 50 -2.68 13.58 -20.78
C ALA A 50 -2.52 15.11 -20.80
N LYS A 51 -2.24 15.72 -19.64
CA LYS A 51 -1.95 17.16 -19.50
C LYS A 51 -0.46 17.50 -19.66
N GLY A 52 0.38 16.53 -20.05
CA GLY A 52 1.83 16.69 -20.11
C GLY A 52 2.50 16.85 -18.74
N GLN A 53 1.81 16.48 -17.65
CA GLN A 53 2.33 16.57 -16.28
C GLN A 53 2.93 15.23 -15.83
N ALA A 54 3.91 15.27 -14.93
CA ALA A 54 4.40 14.07 -14.27
C ALA A 54 3.30 13.43 -13.42
N ALA A 55 3.12 12.12 -13.55
CA ALA A 55 2.22 11.32 -12.73
C ALA A 55 3.04 10.57 -11.67
N VAL A 56 3.07 11.12 -10.46
CA VAL A 56 3.90 10.61 -9.36
C VAL A 56 3.07 9.76 -8.42
N ILE A 57 3.53 8.53 -8.15
CA ILE A 57 3.03 7.72 -7.04
C ILE A 57 4.03 7.90 -5.89
N ALA A 58 3.66 8.73 -4.90
CA ALA A 58 4.51 8.98 -3.74
C ALA A 58 4.31 7.90 -2.66
N GLU A 59 5.35 7.13 -2.36
CA GLU A 59 5.30 6.02 -1.39
C GLU A 59 5.57 6.52 0.04
N VAL A 60 4.64 6.25 0.97
CA VAL A 60 4.82 6.50 2.40
C VAL A 60 5.56 5.32 3.04
N LYS A 61 6.89 5.44 3.24
CA LYS A 61 7.75 4.32 3.69
C LYS A 61 8.57 4.63 4.94
N LYS A 62 8.43 3.81 5.99
CA LYS A 62 9.20 3.95 7.24
C LYS A 62 10.62 3.39 7.15
N ALA A 63 10.76 2.21 6.56
CA ALA A 63 12.01 1.46 6.52
C ALA A 63 12.07 0.53 5.30
N SER A 64 13.26 0.03 4.96
CA SER A 64 13.43 -1.05 3.99
C SER A 64 14.50 -2.05 4.42
N PRO A 65 14.46 -3.30 3.95
CA PRO A 65 15.52 -4.28 4.24
C PRO A 65 16.92 -3.81 3.82
N SER A 66 17.02 -3.02 2.73
CA SER A 66 18.29 -2.57 2.17
C SER A 66 18.83 -1.28 2.79
N LYS A 67 17.98 -0.46 3.41
CA LYS A 67 18.35 0.88 3.91
C LYS A 67 18.04 1.10 5.39
N GLY A 68 17.46 0.12 6.08
CA GLY A 68 17.07 0.25 7.48
C GLY A 68 15.95 1.28 7.64
N VAL A 69 15.96 2.02 8.75
CA VAL A 69 14.99 3.08 9.03
C VAL A 69 15.27 4.28 8.12
N LEU A 70 14.28 4.67 7.32
CA LEU A 70 14.33 5.84 6.43
C LEU A 70 13.79 7.10 7.11
N ARG A 71 12.80 6.94 7.98
CA ARG A 71 12.17 8.03 8.72
C ARG A 71 11.79 7.56 10.11
N ALA A 72 12.45 8.11 11.13
CA ALA A 72 12.19 7.79 12.54
C ALA A 72 10.81 8.31 12.97
N ASP A 73 10.56 9.61 12.72
CA ASP A 73 9.28 10.27 12.99
C ASP A 73 8.29 10.03 11.84
N PHE A 74 7.57 8.93 11.95
CA PHE A 74 6.73 8.40 10.88
C PHE A 74 5.25 8.55 11.21
N ILE A 75 4.66 9.66 10.76
CA ILE A 75 3.23 9.96 10.87
C ILE A 75 2.61 9.83 9.47
N PRO A 76 1.98 8.68 9.12
CA PRO A 76 1.57 8.42 7.75
C PRO A 76 0.56 9.43 7.19
N ALA A 77 -0.33 9.94 8.05
CA ALA A 77 -1.34 10.92 7.66
C ALA A 77 -0.70 12.24 7.20
N ASP A 78 0.24 12.78 7.98
CA ASP A 78 0.95 14.02 7.67
C ASP A 78 1.80 13.87 6.40
N ILE A 79 2.44 12.71 6.22
CA ILE A 79 3.22 12.42 5.01
C ILE A 79 2.31 12.36 3.78
N ALA A 80 1.15 11.69 3.89
CA ALA A 80 0.19 11.60 2.81
C ALA A 80 -0.39 12.98 2.44
N GLN A 81 -0.67 13.83 3.44
CA GLN A 81 -1.12 15.21 3.21
C GLN A 81 -0.04 16.02 2.49
N SER A 82 1.21 15.96 2.96
CA SER A 82 2.34 16.63 2.31
C SER A 82 2.53 16.17 0.86
N TYR A 83 2.33 14.89 0.53
CA TYR A 83 2.40 14.41 -0.85
C TYR A 83 1.22 14.87 -1.73
N ALA A 84 0.05 15.08 -1.13
CA ALA A 84 -1.12 15.58 -1.85
C ALA A 84 -1.00 17.08 -2.19
N ASP A 85 -0.37 17.86 -1.31
CA ASP A 85 -0.20 19.31 -1.47
C ASP A 85 0.89 19.67 -2.50
N GLY A 86 1.86 18.78 -2.74
CA GLY A 86 2.93 18.93 -3.74
C GLY A 86 4.19 19.57 -3.19
#